data_AF-A0A932KCR9-F1
#
_entry.id   AF-A0A932KCR9-F1
#
_cell.length_a   1.000
_cell.length_b   1.000
_cell.length_c   1.000
_cell.angle_alpha   90.00
_cell.angle_beta   90.00
_cell.angle_gamma   90.00
#
_symmetry.space_group_name_H-M   'P 1'
#
loop_
_entity.id
_entity.type
_entity.pdbx_description
1 polymer ?
#
loop_
_entity_poly.entity_id
_entity_poly.type
_entity_poly.pdbx_seq_one_letter_code
_entity_poly.pdbx_strand_id
1 'polypeptide(L)' 'MPEMADVLRRYGREYLDRFGQDLLPSHRRAIDDLINCRTEALGGQL' A
#
# COMPACT_ATOMS: atom_id res chain seq x y z
N MET A 1 -13.64 8.57 -5.91
CA MET A 1 -13.44 7.21 -5.38
C MET A 1 -12.07 7.18 -4.73
N PRO A 2 -11.88 6.51 -3.59
CA PRO A 2 -10.55 6.36 -3.01
C PRO A 2 -9.65 5.54 -3.94
N GLU A 3 -8.40 5.95 -4.09
CA GLU A 3 -7.41 5.16 -4.80
C GLU A 3 -6.94 3.98 -3.94
N MET A 4 -6.34 2.97 -4.56
CA MET A 4 -5.78 1.83 -3.84
C MET A 4 -4.80 2.26 -2.75
N ALA A 5 -3.97 3.27 -3.02
CA ALA A 5 -3.04 3.82 -2.04
C ALA A 5 -3.76 4.42 -0.82
N ASP A 6 -4.93 5.03 -0.99
CA ASP A 6 -5.70 5.63 0.12
C ASP A 6 -6.31 4.57 1.03
N VAL A 7 -6.83 3.50 0.43
CA VAL A 7 -7.33 2.34 1.18
C VAL A 7 -6.20 1.72 2.00
N LEU A 8 -5.03 1.52 1.40
CA LEU A 8 -3.88 0.93 2.07
C LEU A 8 -3.29 1.85 3.14
N ARG A 9 -3.28 3.17 2.96
CA ARG A 9 -2.86 4.12 4.02
C ARG A 9 -3.80 4.08 5.22
N ARG A 10 -5.10 3.92 5.00
CA ARG A 10 -6.11 3.93 6.07
C ARG A 10 -6.21 2.60 6.81
N TYR A 11 -6.16 1.48 6.09
CA TYR A 11 -6.45 0.15 6.64
C TYR A 11 -5.28 -0.82 6.55
N GLY A 12 -4.24 -0.50 5.77
CA GLY A 12 -3.11 -1.40 5.53
C GLY A 12 -2.35 -1.75 6.79
N ARG A 13 -2.27 -0.84 7.77
CA ARG A 13 -1.63 -1.13 9.06
C ARG A 13 -2.38 -2.21 9.84
N GLU A 14 -3.70 -2.05 10.03
CA GLU A 14 -4.53 -3.04 10.72
C GLU A 14 -4.53 -4.39 9.97
N TYR A 15 -4.58 -4.33 8.63
CA TYR A 15 -4.48 -5.51 7.79
C TYR A 15 -3.15 -6.26 7.98
N LEU A 16 -2.03 -5.54 8.01
CA LEU A 16 -0.70 -6.13 8.23
C LEU A 16 -0.50 -6.60 9.67
N ASP A 17 -1.07 -5.91 10.66
CA ASP A 17 -1.01 -6.35 12.05
C ASP A 17 -1.80 -7.68 12.22
N ARG A 18 -2.91 -7.84 11.51
CA ARG A 18 -3.77 -9.03 11.59
C ARG A 18 -3.28 -10.22 10.74
N PHE A 19 -2.81 -9.98 9.52
CA PHE A 19 -2.51 -11.03 8.54
C PHE A 19 -1.06 -11.04 8.09
N GLY A 20 -0.27 -10.03 8.50
CA GLY A 20 1.07 -9.81 7.98
C GLY A 20 1.99 -11.01 8.14
N GLN A 21 1.88 -11.78 9.23
CA GLN A 21 2.74 -12.94 9.46
C GLN A 21 2.58 -14.03 8.40
N ASP A 22 1.36 -14.24 7.90
CA ASP A 22 1.04 -15.25 6.89
C ASP A 22 1.26 -14.77 5.45
N LEU A 23 1.45 -13.46 5.27
CA LEU A 23 1.70 -12.91 3.95
C LEU A 23 3.13 -13.22 3.48
N LEU A 24 3.22 -13.65 2.22
CA LEU A 24 4.49 -13.75 1.52
C LEU A 24 5.23 -12.40 1.56
N PRO A 25 6.56 -12.41 1.64
CA PRO A 25 7.35 -11.17 1.64
C PRO A 25 7.05 -10.25 0.44
N SER A 26 6.75 -10.84 -0.72
CA SER A 26 6.39 -10.09 -1.94
C SER A 26 5.10 -9.29 -1.80
N HIS A 27 4.11 -9.78 -1.05
CA HIS A 27 2.85 -9.07 -0.82
C HIS A 27 3.04 -7.85 0.08
N ARG A 28 3.83 -7.99 1.16
CA ARG A 28 4.16 -6.87 2.04
C ARG A 28 4.88 -5.78 1.26
N ARG A 29 5.86 -6.19 0.43
CA ARG A 29 6.57 -5.29 -0.45
C ARG A 29 5.64 -4.59 -1.45
N ALA A 30 4.70 -5.31 -2.07
CA ALA A 30 3.74 -4.71 -2.98
C ALA A 30 2.83 -3.68 -2.29
N ILE A 31 2.41 -3.93 -1.05
CA ILE A 31 1.63 -2.96 -0.27
C ILE A 31 2.45 -1.69 -0.02
N ASP A 32 3.70 -1.83 0.42
CA ASP A 32 4.60 -0.69 0.61
C ASP A 32 4.86 0.06 -0.70
N ASP A 33 5.12 -0.66 -1.78
CA ASP A 33 5.34 -0.09 -3.11
C ASP A 33 4.09 0.65 -3.59
N LEU A 34 2.87 0.13 -3.35
CA LEU A 34 1.61 0.80 -3.69
C LEU A 34 1.34 2.05 -2.84
N ILE A 35 1.66 2.02 -1.54
CA ILE A 35 1.54 3.18 -0.65
C ILE A 35 2.51 4.28 -1.08
N ASN A 36 3.71 3.90 -1.52
CA ASN A 36 4.79 4.80 -1.92
C ASN A 36 4.85 5.04 -3.43
N CYS A 37 3.96 4.44 -4.22
CA CYS A 37 3.93 4.60 -5.65
C CYS A 37 3.64 6.06 -5.99
N ARG A 38 4.52 6.69 -6.76
CA ARG A 38 4.46 8.12 -7.15
C ARG A 38 4.59 8.29 -8.67
N THR A 39 3.88 7.48 -9.46
CA THR A 39 4.12 7.50 -10.90
C THR A 39 3.51 8.73 -11.58
N GLU A 40 4.34 9.43 -12.34
CA GLU A 40 4.14 10.78 -12.90
C GLU A 40 3.47 10.84 -14.30
N ALA A 41 2.62 9.89 -14.67
CA ALA A 41 1.52 10.17 -15.62
C ALA A 41 0.21 10.56 -14.88
N LEU A 42 0.24 10.54 -13.54
CA LEU A 42 -0.90 10.78 -12.65
C LEU A 42 -0.61 11.88 -11.59
N GLY A 43 0.56 12.54 -11.68
CA GLY A 43 0.92 13.74 -10.89
C GLY A 43 1.66 13.54 -9.56
N GLY A 44 2.53 12.52 -9.43
CA GLY A 44 3.26 12.30 -8.18
C GLY A 44 4.27 13.39 -7.82
N GLN A 45 3.99 14.22 -6.81
CA GLN A 45 4.95 15.18 -6.21
C GLN A 45 4.92 15.19 -4.66
N LEU A 46 6.04 15.65 -4.06
CA LEU A 46 6.29 15.80 -2.60
C LEU A 46 5.41 16.86 -1.92
#